data_AF-M7ZFI5-F1
#
_entry.id   AF-M7ZFI5-F1
#
_cell.length_a   1.000
_cell.length_b   1.000
_cell.length_c   1.000
_cell.angle_alpha   90.00
_cell.angle_beta   90.00
_cell.angle_gamma   90.00
#
_symmetry.space_group_name_H-M   'P 1'
#
loop_
_entity.id
_entity.type
_entity.pdbx_description
1 polymer ?
#
loop_
_entity_poly.entity_id
_entity_poly.type
_entity_poly.pdbx_seq_one_letter_code
_entity_poly.pdbx_strand_id
1 'polypeptide(L)'
;MTYITESYYLFLTGEDDAVAALDDDYHSKARAQVDALGVAIQDLEKEVQDLEAKRSKQISAPSRLKALEEKKDAFTADVQKFEAVVKSWSTKIKEKEDALVEKEKELEAKVMNCQQTMAENEELLKQVETQVVNVRDVDRMAREMQAVEHDISKLENANAVLEEKGWELEAALVSKLEEIEGLAELCNQSLRKLKPSIDFQFEVNAKGSSPAEILGTTYKTILKPALNALANETKRLIISKHDESIDLQKQLQGIVKMLEEKKSHVSVLQAKHNEMTGQLDSLDREIQNHVSRCAVDARKLKDELEKKEHHMSTVEKEAEEFLKNSEEGLQAALRETDEETQMCARELLKLIDSIAEYKEFVEQSTAEMKKDLYECVDDIASLSAKIV
;
A
#
# COMPACT_ATOMS: atom_id res chain seq x y z
N MET A 1 1.21 -85.05 -77.35
CA MET A 1 0.76 -85.87 -78.50
C MET A 1 1.62 -87.12 -78.68
N THR A 2 2.94 -87.05 -78.49
CA THR A 2 3.85 -88.21 -78.55
C THR A 2 3.51 -89.31 -77.54
N TYR A 3 3.29 -88.96 -76.27
CA TYR A 3 2.96 -89.93 -75.21
C TYR A 3 1.74 -90.81 -75.55
N ILE A 4 0.65 -90.21 -76.05
CA ILE A 4 -0.57 -90.94 -76.41
C ILE A 4 -0.32 -91.93 -77.56
N THR A 5 0.47 -91.53 -78.56
CA THR A 5 0.78 -92.38 -79.71
C THR A 5 1.73 -93.52 -79.35
N GLU A 6 2.73 -93.27 -78.50
CA GLU A 6 3.68 -94.28 -77.99
C GLU A 6 3.02 -95.26 -77.02
N SER A 7 2.22 -94.76 -76.07
CA SER A 7 1.45 -95.61 -75.15
C SER A 7 0.51 -96.55 -75.91
N TYR A 8 -0.19 -96.05 -76.92
CA TYR A 8 -1.09 -96.88 -77.73
C TYR A 8 -0.34 -97.91 -78.60
N TYR A 9 0.84 -97.56 -79.13
CA TYR A 9 1.69 -98.51 -79.86
C TYR A 9 2.17 -99.64 -78.93
N LEU A 10 2.71 -99.29 -77.75
CA LEU A 10 3.20 -100.26 -76.77
C LEU A 10 2.09 -101.17 -76.24
N PHE A 11 0.88 -100.64 -76.08
CA PHE A 11 -0.31 -101.40 -75.74
C PHE A 11 -0.68 -102.42 -76.83
N LEU A 12 -0.65 -102.03 -78.11
CA LEU A 12 -0.96 -102.95 -79.23
C LEU A 12 0.09 -104.07 -79.39
N THR A 13 1.34 -103.84 -78.98
CA THR A 13 2.39 -104.85 -78.99
C THR A 13 2.42 -105.70 -77.71
N GLY A 14 1.65 -105.34 -76.68
CA GLY A 14 1.50 -106.09 -75.43
C GLY A 14 2.68 -105.96 -74.46
N GLU A 15 3.44 -104.85 -74.53
CA GLU A 15 4.57 -104.58 -73.63
C GLU A 15 4.15 -103.68 -72.46
N ASP A 16 3.38 -104.23 -71.51
CA ASP A 16 2.75 -103.46 -70.41
C ASP A 16 3.76 -102.80 -69.45
N ASP A 17 4.90 -103.44 -69.15
CA ASP A 17 5.94 -102.85 -68.29
C ASP A 17 6.55 -101.59 -68.91
N ALA A 18 6.65 -101.53 -70.24
CA ALA A 18 7.13 -100.36 -70.97
C ALA A 18 6.11 -99.21 -70.93
N VAL A 19 4.81 -99.52 -70.93
CA VAL A 19 3.74 -98.52 -70.75
C VAL A 19 3.81 -97.89 -69.36
N ALA A 20 3.94 -98.69 -68.30
CA ALA A 20 4.03 -98.17 -66.93
C ALA A 20 5.24 -97.23 -66.74
N ALA A 21 6.39 -97.58 -67.31
CA ALA A 21 7.57 -96.71 -67.28
C ALA A 21 7.36 -95.39 -68.06
N LEU A 22 6.67 -95.46 -69.20
CA LEU A 22 6.32 -94.28 -70.00
C LEU A 22 5.35 -93.35 -69.22
N ASP A 23 4.40 -93.93 -68.48
CA ASP A 23 3.42 -93.21 -67.66
C ASP A 23 4.09 -92.48 -66.48
N ASP A 24 4.98 -93.17 -65.75
CA ASP A 24 5.73 -92.59 -64.64
C ASP A 24 6.68 -91.48 -65.11
N ASP A 25 7.36 -91.66 -66.26
CA ASP A 25 8.19 -90.61 -66.87
C ASP A 25 7.32 -89.40 -67.29
N TYR A 26 6.15 -89.64 -67.89
CA TYR A 26 5.23 -88.57 -68.27
C TYR A 26 4.70 -87.81 -67.06
N HIS A 27 4.26 -88.51 -66.01
CA HIS A 27 3.78 -87.89 -64.78
C HIS A 27 4.88 -87.14 -64.02
N SER A 28 6.09 -87.69 -63.98
CA SER A 28 7.25 -87.02 -63.37
C SER A 28 7.60 -85.74 -64.13
N LYS A 29 7.61 -85.79 -65.47
CA LYS A 29 7.79 -84.60 -66.32
C LYS A 29 6.68 -83.57 -66.12
N ALA A 30 5.42 -84.00 -66.05
CA ALA A 30 4.29 -83.11 -65.83
C ALA A 30 4.37 -82.42 -64.46
N ARG A 31 4.72 -83.16 -63.40
CA ARG A 31 4.86 -82.59 -62.05
C ARG A 31 6.04 -81.63 -61.96
N ALA A 32 7.19 -81.99 -62.53
CA ALA A 32 8.33 -81.09 -62.64
C ALA A 32 7.99 -79.81 -63.43
N GLN A 33 7.17 -79.92 -64.48
CA GLN A 33 6.70 -78.77 -65.24
C GLN A 33 5.75 -77.89 -64.44
N VAL A 34 4.84 -78.47 -63.65
CA VAL A 34 3.94 -77.71 -62.76
C VAL A 34 4.72 -77.01 -61.65
N ASP A 35 5.68 -77.68 -61.02
CA ASP A 35 6.52 -77.07 -59.98
C ASP A 35 7.39 -75.94 -60.57
N ALA A 36 7.95 -76.14 -61.78
CA ALA A 36 8.68 -75.10 -62.49
C ALA A 36 7.79 -73.89 -62.84
N LEU A 37 6.54 -74.13 -63.26
CA LEU A 37 5.57 -73.06 -63.52
C LEU A 37 5.15 -72.35 -62.22
N GLY A 38 5.00 -73.08 -61.11
CA GLY A 38 4.68 -72.51 -59.80
C GLY A 38 5.77 -71.55 -59.30
N VAL A 39 7.04 -71.95 -59.43
CA VAL A 39 8.19 -71.07 -59.13
C VAL A 39 8.19 -69.86 -60.06
N ALA A 40 7.96 -70.05 -61.37
CA ALA A 40 7.91 -68.94 -62.33
C ALA A 40 6.78 -67.93 -62.01
N ILE A 41 5.62 -68.39 -61.52
CA ILE A 41 4.52 -67.52 -61.11
C ILE A 41 4.91 -66.72 -59.86
N GLN A 42 5.52 -67.33 -58.85
CA GLN A 42 5.96 -66.60 -57.66
C GLN A 42 7.04 -65.57 -57.97
N ASP A 43 7.96 -65.87 -58.88
CA ASP A 43 8.97 -64.91 -59.34
C ASP A 43 8.32 -63.74 -60.09
N LEU A 44 7.33 -64.01 -60.95
CA LEU A 44 6.55 -62.96 -61.62
C LEU A 44 5.73 -62.12 -60.65
N GLU A 45 5.12 -62.71 -59.62
CA GLU A 45 4.37 -61.96 -58.59
C GLU A 45 5.28 -61.02 -57.81
N LYS A 46 6.49 -61.47 -57.44
CA LYS A 46 7.50 -60.60 -56.82
C LYS A 46 7.94 -59.49 -57.76
N GLU A 47 8.15 -59.80 -59.05
CA GLU A 47 8.52 -58.79 -60.05
C GLU A 47 7.41 -57.74 -60.20
N VAL A 48 6.13 -58.14 -60.20
CA VAL A 48 5.00 -57.21 -60.23
C VAL A 48 4.97 -56.33 -58.98
N GLN A 49 5.14 -56.89 -57.78
CA GLN A 49 5.18 -56.11 -56.55
C GLN A 49 6.33 -55.09 -56.54
N ASP A 50 7.53 -55.50 -56.98
CA ASP A 50 8.68 -54.61 -57.10
C ASP A 50 8.46 -53.51 -58.14
N LEU A 51 7.79 -53.82 -59.26
CA LEU A 51 7.43 -52.85 -60.28
C LEU A 51 6.36 -51.86 -59.78
N GLU A 52 5.36 -52.32 -59.03
CA GLU A 52 4.35 -51.45 -58.40
C GLU A 52 4.97 -50.53 -57.35
N ALA A 53 5.88 -51.03 -56.51
CA ALA A 53 6.63 -50.22 -55.56
C ALA A 53 7.49 -49.15 -56.27
N LYS A 54 8.17 -49.52 -57.37
CA LYS A 54 8.92 -48.57 -58.22
C LYS A 54 7.99 -47.52 -58.85
N ARG A 55 6.81 -47.92 -59.33
CA ARG A 55 5.80 -47.01 -59.90
C ARG A 55 5.31 -46.01 -58.87
N SER A 56 4.95 -46.47 -57.67
CA SER A 56 4.48 -45.60 -56.57
C SER A 56 5.56 -44.57 -56.19
N LYS A 57 6.82 -44.99 -56.08
CA LYS A 57 7.96 -44.10 -55.80
C LYS A 57 8.18 -43.03 -56.88
N GLN A 58 7.99 -43.39 -58.15
CA GLN A 58 8.10 -42.43 -59.26
C GLN A 58 6.95 -41.41 -59.28
N ILE A 59 5.74 -41.80 -58.85
CA ILE A 59 4.58 -40.89 -58.76
C ILE A 59 4.73 -39.93 -57.58
N SER A 60 5.25 -40.38 -56.43
CA SER A 60 5.45 -39.53 -55.25
C SER A 60 6.64 -38.58 -55.36
N ALA A 61 7.58 -38.82 -56.29
CA ALA A 61 8.72 -37.96 -56.48
C ALA A 61 8.32 -36.66 -57.21
N PRO A 62 8.80 -35.48 -56.81
CA PRO A 62 8.58 -34.24 -57.54
C PRO A 62 9.00 -34.40 -59.00
N SER A 63 8.11 -34.04 -59.93
CA SER A 63 8.34 -34.17 -61.36
C SER A 63 9.65 -33.48 -61.76
N ARG A 64 10.65 -34.27 -62.17
CA ARG A 64 11.92 -33.75 -62.71
C ARG A 64 11.69 -32.79 -63.89
N LEU A 65 10.59 -33.00 -64.63
CA LEU A 65 10.18 -32.12 -65.72
C LEU A 65 9.79 -30.74 -65.20
N LYS A 66 9.00 -30.66 -64.12
CA LYS A 66 8.61 -29.38 -63.50
C LYS A 66 9.82 -28.62 -62.95
N ALA A 67 10.75 -29.33 -62.28
CA ALA A 67 11.98 -28.72 -61.78
C ALA A 67 12.92 -28.23 -62.90
N LEU A 68 12.91 -28.91 -64.06
CA LEU A 68 13.65 -28.46 -65.25
C LEU A 68 12.97 -27.27 -65.94
N GLU A 69 11.65 -27.22 -65.92
CA GLU A 69 10.85 -26.12 -66.47
C GLU A 69 11.05 -24.84 -65.65
N GLU A 70 11.00 -24.92 -64.32
CA GLU A 70 11.33 -23.80 -63.43
C GLU A 70 12.77 -23.28 -63.64
N LYS A 71 13.73 -24.19 -63.86
CA LYS A 71 15.12 -23.80 -64.19
C LYS A 71 15.22 -23.14 -65.56
N LYS A 72 14.49 -23.63 -66.56
CA LYS A 72 14.44 -23.05 -67.90
C LYS A 72 13.85 -21.64 -67.85
N ASP A 73 12.77 -21.44 -67.08
CA ASP A 73 12.14 -20.14 -66.91
C ASP A 73 13.07 -19.16 -66.19
N ALA A 74 13.76 -19.62 -65.15
CA ALA A 74 14.78 -18.82 -64.46
C ALA A 74 15.92 -18.39 -65.41
N PHE A 75 16.46 -19.31 -66.21
CA PHE A 75 17.48 -18.97 -67.20
C PHE A 75 16.96 -18.04 -68.30
N THR A 76 15.72 -18.23 -68.74
CA THR A 76 15.11 -17.36 -69.75
C THR A 76 14.94 -15.95 -69.21
N ALA A 77 14.52 -15.81 -67.95
CA ALA A 77 14.43 -14.51 -67.28
C ALA A 77 15.82 -13.85 -67.14
N ASP A 78 16.85 -14.62 -66.82
CA ASP A 78 18.21 -14.08 -66.72
C ASP A 78 18.78 -13.69 -68.09
N VAL A 79 18.52 -14.45 -69.15
CA VAL A 79 18.88 -14.06 -70.53
C VAL A 79 18.20 -12.74 -70.90
N GLN A 80 16.92 -12.56 -70.58
CA GLN A 80 16.21 -11.30 -70.83
C GLN A 80 16.82 -10.12 -70.05
N LYS A 81 17.25 -10.33 -68.80
CA LYS A 81 17.98 -9.29 -68.03
C LYS A 81 19.31 -8.94 -68.69
N PHE A 82 20.08 -9.94 -69.11
CA PHE A 82 21.35 -9.69 -69.79
C PHE A 82 21.15 -8.98 -71.13
N GLU A 83 20.15 -9.37 -71.92
CA GLU A 83 19.80 -8.68 -73.16
C GLU A 83 19.39 -7.21 -72.91
N ALA A 84 18.66 -6.93 -71.83
CA ALA A 84 18.31 -5.56 -71.45
C ALA A 84 19.55 -4.74 -71.07
N VAL A 85 20.47 -5.34 -70.31
CA VAL A 85 21.76 -4.72 -69.95
C VAL A 85 22.59 -4.46 -71.20
N VAL A 86 22.74 -5.45 -72.09
CA VAL A 86 23.47 -5.31 -73.36
C VAL A 86 22.86 -4.21 -74.21
N LYS A 87 21.53 -4.16 -74.36
CA LYS A 87 20.86 -3.07 -75.09
C LYS A 87 21.16 -1.71 -74.48
N SER A 88 21.08 -1.57 -73.16
CA SER A 88 21.39 -0.31 -72.47
C SER A 88 22.84 0.12 -72.70
N TRP A 89 23.80 -0.79 -72.61
CA TRP A 89 25.20 -0.50 -72.86
C TRP A 89 25.48 -0.20 -74.32
N SER A 90 24.89 -0.93 -75.26
CA SER A 90 25.01 -0.63 -76.70
C SER A 90 24.46 0.76 -77.04
N THR A 91 23.35 1.18 -76.42
CA THR A 91 22.84 2.55 -76.57
C THR A 91 23.82 3.57 -76.03
N LYS A 92 24.35 3.37 -74.80
CA LYS A 92 25.35 4.28 -74.21
C LYS A 92 26.65 4.35 -75.03
N ILE A 93 27.11 3.22 -75.56
CA ILE A 93 28.29 3.15 -76.43
C ILE A 93 28.03 4.01 -77.66
N LYS A 94 26.89 3.81 -78.34
CA LYS A 94 26.54 4.59 -79.52
C LYS A 94 26.43 6.09 -79.22
N GLU A 95 25.78 6.48 -78.12
CA GLU A 95 25.70 7.88 -77.69
C GLU A 95 27.09 8.48 -77.46
N LYS A 96 28.03 7.71 -76.90
CA LYS A 96 29.41 8.15 -76.69
C LYS A 96 30.21 8.20 -77.99
N GLU A 97 30.02 7.25 -78.90
CA GLU A 97 30.61 7.26 -80.24
C GLU A 97 30.13 8.48 -81.04
N ASP A 98 28.82 8.75 -81.06
CA ASP A 98 28.25 9.92 -81.73
C ASP A 98 28.78 11.23 -81.12
N ALA A 99 28.86 11.32 -79.79
CA ALA A 99 29.44 12.48 -79.11
C ALA A 99 30.95 12.64 -79.39
N LEU A 100 31.69 11.53 -79.55
CA LEU A 100 33.11 11.56 -79.90
C LEU A 100 33.29 12.08 -81.32
N VAL A 101 32.51 11.60 -82.29
CA VAL A 101 32.55 12.08 -83.67
C VAL A 101 32.26 13.58 -83.76
N GLU A 102 31.27 14.08 -83.02
CA GLU A 102 31.00 15.53 -82.98
C GLU A 102 32.15 16.32 -82.35
N LYS A 103 32.81 15.77 -81.32
CA LYS A 103 34.00 16.39 -80.72
C LYS A 103 35.21 16.37 -81.64
N GLU A 104 35.40 15.32 -82.42
CA GLU A 104 36.45 15.22 -83.44
C GLU A 104 36.23 16.27 -84.54
N LYS A 105 35.00 16.44 -85.02
CA LYS A 105 34.66 17.52 -85.97
C LYS A 105 34.89 18.92 -85.38
N GLU A 106 34.48 19.16 -84.13
CA GLU A 106 34.71 20.43 -83.45
C GLU A 106 36.22 20.70 -83.29
N LEU A 107 37.00 19.67 -82.96
CA LEU A 107 38.45 19.76 -82.85
C LEU A 107 39.09 20.05 -84.20
N GLU A 108 38.70 19.34 -85.26
CA GLU A 108 39.21 19.57 -86.61
C GLU A 108 38.89 20.99 -87.09
N ALA A 109 37.67 21.47 -86.86
CA ALA A 109 37.28 22.85 -87.16
C ALA A 109 38.12 23.87 -86.37
N LYS A 110 38.39 23.61 -85.07
CA LYS A 110 39.27 24.47 -84.25
C LYS A 110 40.71 24.44 -84.74
N VAL A 111 41.25 23.28 -85.11
CA VAL A 111 42.60 23.14 -85.66
C VAL A 111 42.72 23.91 -86.96
N MET A 112 41.76 23.76 -87.87
CA MET A 112 41.72 24.52 -89.13
C MET A 112 41.63 26.02 -88.89
N ASN A 113 40.77 26.47 -87.96
CA ASN A 113 40.68 27.88 -87.59
C ASN A 113 41.98 28.40 -86.95
N CYS A 114 42.61 27.63 -86.06
CA CYS A 114 43.91 27.98 -85.50
C CYS A 114 44.99 28.10 -86.57
N GLN A 115 45.05 27.16 -87.53
CA GLN A 115 45.99 27.21 -88.65
C GLN A 115 45.72 28.42 -89.55
N GLN A 116 44.46 28.70 -89.85
CA GLN A 116 44.06 29.88 -90.61
C GLN A 116 44.45 31.16 -89.86
N THR A 117 44.13 31.27 -88.57
CA THR A 117 44.50 32.41 -87.71
C THR A 117 46.01 32.57 -87.63
N MET A 118 46.78 31.48 -87.55
CA MET A 118 48.24 31.53 -87.56
C MET A 118 48.77 32.02 -88.91
N ALA A 119 48.23 31.53 -90.02
CA ALA A 119 48.61 31.97 -91.36
C ALA A 119 48.24 33.45 -91.59
N GLU A 120 47.04 33.86 -91.18
CA GLU A 120 46.60 35.26 -91.20
C GLU A 120 47.49 36.12 -90.31
N ASN A 121 47.87 35.66 -89.11
CA ASN A 121 48.80 36.38 -88.23
C ASN A 121 50.21 36.48 -88.82
N GLU A 122 50.73 35.43 -89.47
CA GLU A 122 52.02 35.48 -90.17
C GLU A 122 51.97 36.42 -91.37
N GLU A 123 50.86 36.44 -92.12
CA GLU A 123 50.66 37.36 -93.22
C GLU A 123 50.53 38.81 -92.72
N LEU A 124 49.73 39.04 -91.67
CA LEU A 124 49.61 40.33 -91.00
C LEU A 124 50.94 40.80 -90.45
N LEU A 125 51.75 39.90 -89.87
CA LEU A 125 53.08 40.23 -89.36
C LEU A 125 54.01 40.66 -90.51
N LYS A 126 54.04 39.93 -91.63
CA LYS A 126 54.78 40.34 -92.84
C LYS A 126 54.28 41.68 -93.40
N GLN A 127 52.96 41.88 -93.44
CA GLN A 127 52.36 43.14 -93.88
C GLN A 127 52.76 44.29 -92.95
N VAL A 128 52.68 44.11 -91.63
CA VAL A 128 53.10 45.09 -90.62
C VAL A 128 54.61 45.38 -90.69
N GLU A 129 55.45 44.37 -90.90
CA GLU A 129 56.91 44.53 -91.08
C GLU A 129 57.26 45.35 -92.33
N THR A 130 56.48 45.21 -93.41
CA THR A 130 56.66 46.01 -94.64
C THR A 130 56.01 47.38 -94.57
N GLN A 131 55.09 47.60 -93.64
CA GLN A 131 54.49 48.91 -93.40
C GLN A 131 55.49 49.81 -92.65
N VAL A 132 55.71 51.00 -93.18
CA VAL A 132 56.41 52.06 -92.44
C VAL A 132 55.45 52.55 -91.36
N VAL A 133 55.54 51.96 -90.17
CA VAL A 133 54.64 52.29 -89.06
C VAL A 133 54.90 53.73 -88.62
N ASN A 134 53.85 54.55 -88.63
CA ASN A 134 53.92 55.91 -88.12
C ASN A 134 54.09 55.84 -86.60
N VAL A 135 55.16 56.44 -86.07
CA VAL A 135 55.45 56.50 -84.63
C VAL A 135 54.24 57.00 -83.83
N ARG A 136 53.46 57.94 -84.40
CA ARG A 136 52.23 58.45 -83.77
C ARG A 136 51.14 57.39 -83.59
N ASP A 137 51.03 56.43 -84.49
CA ASP A 137 50.04 55.35 -84.40
C ASP A 137 50.48 54.27 -83.40
N VAL A 138 51.79 53.97 -83.31
CA VAL A 138 52.36 53.14 -82.23
C VAL A 138 52.09 53.78 -80.87
N ASP A 139 52.33 55.10 -80.74
CA ASP A 139 52.06 55.85 -79.52
C ASP A 139 50.56 55.90 -79.17
N ARG A 140 49.66 55.82 -80.16
CA ARG A 140 48.21 55.70 -79.92
C ARG A 140 47.86 54.31 -79.41
N MET A 141 48.31 53.27 -80.08
CA MET A 141 48.06 51.87 -79.67
C MET A 141 48.65 51.56 -78.30
N ALA A 142 49.86 52.06 -78.00
CA ALA A 142 50.47 51.90 -76.69
C ALA A 142 49.62 52.55 -75.58
N ARG A 143 49.04 53.73 -75.84
CA ARG A 143 48.13 54.40 -74.89
C ARG A 143 46.80 53.65 -74.73
N GLU A 144 46.22 53.14 -75.81
CA GLU A 144 44.99 52.33 -75.77
C GLU A 144 45.22 51.01 -75.02
N MET A 145 46.35 50.34 -75.25
CA MET A 145 46.75 49.14 -74.52
C MET A 145 46.92 49.41 -73.02
N GLN A 146 47.62 50.49 -72.65
CA GLN A 146 47.73 50.92 -71.25
C GLN A 146 46.38 51.23 -70.61
N ALA A 147 45.44 51.82 -71.36
CA ALA A 147 44.08 52.08 -70.86
C ALA A 147 43.31 50.77 -70.59
N VAL A 148 43.40 49.79 -71.50
CA VAL A 148 42.79 48.47 -71.32
C VAL A 148 43.44 47.71 -70.15
N GLU A 149 44.76 47.72 -70.03
CA GLU A 149 45.46 47.10 -68.90
C GLU A 149 45.05 47.72 -67.54
N HIS A 150 44.90 49.04 -67.50
CA HIS A 150 44.38 49.74 -66.32
C HIS A 150 42.94 49.33 -66.00
N ASP A 151 42.07 49.23 -67.02
CA ASP A 151 40.67 48.81 -66.83
C ASP A 151 40.56 47.34 -66.39
N ILE A 152 41.38 46.44 -66.94
CA ILE A 152 41.50 45.04 -66.48
C ILE A 152 41.90 45.01 -65.00
N SER A 153 42.97 45.72 -64.65
CA SER A 153 43.45 45.79 -63.25
C SER A 153 42.37 46.33 -62.32
N LYS A 154 41.58 47.31 -62.76
CA LYS A 154 40.47 47.87 -62.00
C LYS A 154 39.34 46.86 -61.80
N LEU A 155 38.99 46.11 -62.84
CA LEU A 155 37.95 45.08 -62.78
C LEU A 155 38.37 43.88 -61.92
N GLU A 156 39.63 43.45 -62.01
CA GLU A 156 40.19 42.39 -61.18
C GLU A 156 40.15 42.76 -59.69
N ASN A 157 40.58 43.99 -59.35
CA ASN A 157 40.48 44.49 -57.98
C ASN A 157 39.02 44.57 -57.50
N ALA A 158 38.09 45.01 -58.36
CA ALA A 158 36.66 45.03 -58.03
C ALA A 158 36.09 43.63 -57.81
N ASN A 159 36.52 42.65 -58.62
CA ASN A 159 36.14 41.25 -58.47
C ASN A 159 36.67 40.66 -57.15
N ALA A 160 37.94 40.90 -56.81
CA ALA A 160 38.52 40.46 -55.54
C ALA A 160 37.75 41.00 -54.32
N VAL A 161 37.35 42.27 -54.35
CA VAL A 161 36.51 42.87 -53.28
C VAL A 161 35.12 42.24 -53.22
N LEU A 162 34.53 41.87 -54.37
CA LEU A 162 33.23 41.19 -54.40
C LEU A 162 33.33 39.75 -53.87
N GLU A 163 34.40 39.03 -54.21
CA GLU A 163 34.67 37.69 -53.69
C GLU A 163 34.87 37.73 -52.18
N GLU A 164 35.67 38.65 -51.66
CA GLU A 164 35.87 38.85 -50.21
C GLU A 164 34.54 39.07 -49.49
N LYS A 165 33.69 39.97 -50.00
CA LYS A 165 32.34 40.18 -49.47
C LYS A 165 31.46 38.93 -49.56
N GLY A 166 31.60 38.14 -50.61
CA GLY A 166 30.92 36.86 -50.76
C GLY A 166 31.30 35.88 -49.65
N TRP A 167 32.60 35.76 -49.36
CA TRP A 167 33.11 34.92 -48.28
C TRP A 167 32.66 35.41 -46.90
N GLU A 168 32.68 36.72 -46.64
CA GLU A 168 32.19 37.30 -45.39
C GLU A 168 30.71 37.01 -45.15
N LEU A 169 29.88 37.15 -46.20
CA LEU A 169 28.45 36.87 -46.13
C LEU A 169 28.17 35.38 -45.92
N GLU A 170 28.90 34.49 -46.61
CA GLU A 170 28.77 33.05 -46.42
C GLU A 170 29.14 32.65 -44.99
N ALA A 171 30.24 33.17 -44.45
CA ALA A 171 30.65 32.93 -43.07
C ALA A 171 29.59 33.41 -42.05
N ALA A 172 29.02 34.59 -42.29
CA ALA A 172 27.94 35.12 -41.46
C ALA A 172 26.67 34.26 -41.54
N LEU A 173 26.32 33.75 -42.73
CA LEU A 173 25.17 32.87 -42.94
C LEU A 173 25.35 31.54 -42.20
N VAL A 174 26.52 30.90 -42.33
CA VAL A 174 26.86 29.65 -41.64
C VAL A 174 26.75 29.82 -40.13
N SER A 175 27.36 30.88 -39.58
CA SER A 175 27.27 31.16 -38.14
C SER A 175 25.83 31.35 -37.66
N LYS A 176 24.98 32.02 -38.46
CA LYS A 176 23.56 32.19 -38.12
C LYS A 176 22.76 30.89 -38.22
N LEU A 177 23.12 30.00 -39.14
CA LEU A 177 22.52 28.67 -39.24
C LEU A 177 22.84 27.82 -38.00
N GLU A 178 24.09 27.81 -37.55
CA GLU A 178 24.52 27.12 -36.33
C GLU A 178 23.77 27.64 -35.08
N GLU A 179 23.56 28.96 -34.98
CA GLU A 179 22.74 29.55 -33.90
C GLU A 179 21.29 29.04 -33.94
N ILE A 180 20.68 28.95 -35.13
CA ILE A 180 19.30 28.47 -35.29
C ILE A 180 19.21 26.98 -34.93
N GLU A 181 20.17 26.16 -35.35
CA GLU A 181 20.26 24.74 -35.00
C GLU A 181 20.40 24.55 -33.49
N GLY A 182 21.27 25.33 -32.84
CA GLY A 182 21.41 25.31 -31.38
C GLY A 182 20.12 25.68 -30.64
N LEU A 183 19.39 26.69 -31.12
CA LEU A 183 18.09 27.06 -30.56
C LEU A 183 17.02 25.98 -30.79
N ALA A 184 16.98 25.37 -31.99
CA ALA A 184 16.08 24.26 -32.30
C ALA A 184 16.33 23.06 -31.37
N GLU A 185 17.59 22.71 -31.13
CA GLU A 185 17.97 21.65 -30.21
C GLU A 185 17.57 21.95 -28.76
N LEU A 186 17.82 23.18 -28.28
CA LEU A 186 17.39 23.60 -26.94
C LEU A 186 15.86 23.53 -26.78
N CYS A 187 15.12 23.93 -27.82
CA CYS A 187 13.66 23.81 -27.85
C CYS A 187 13.23 22.35 -27.79
N ASN A 188 13.86 21.47 -28.56
CA ASN A 188 13.58 20.04 -28.56
C ASN A 188 13.84 19.39 -27.18
N GLN A 189 14.94 19.75 -26.52
CA GLN A 189 15.22 19.29 -25.15
C GLN A 189 14.15 19.76 -24.15
N SER A 190 13.70 21.01 -24.29
CA SER A 190 12.65 21.58 -23.45
C SER A 190 11.29 20.89 -23.70
N LEU A 191 10.97 20.57 -24.95
CA LEU A 191 9.76 19.82 -25.32
C LEU A 191 9.78 18.40 -24.75
N ARG A 192 10.93 17.71 -24.75
CA ARG A 192 11.08 16.39 -24.13
C ARG A 192 10.85 16.42 -22.62
N LYS A 193 11.19 17.52 -21.93
CA LYS A 193 10.90 17.71 -20.50
C LYS A 193 9.42 18.02 -20.26
N LEU A 194 8.84 18.87 -21.10
CA LEU A 194 7.43 19.28 -21.00
C LEU A 194 6.46 18.16 -21.37
N LYS A 195 6.86 17.25 -22.28
CA LYS A 195 6.06 16.14 -22.82
C LYS A 195 4.64 16.56 -23.21
N PRO A 196 4.49 17.51 -24.16
CA PRO A 196 3.17 17.82 -24.71
C PRO A 196 2.59 16.55 -25.36
N SER A 197 1.27 16.46 -25.46
CA SER A 197 0.54 15.31 -26.01
C SER A 197 0.73 15.08 -27.52
N ILE A 198 1.77 15.67 -28.10
CA ILE A 198 2.11 15.62 -29.52
C ILE A 198 3.56 15.18 -29.67
N ASP A 199 3.83 14.41 -30.69
CA ASP A 199 5.18 14.08 -31.12
C ASP A 199 5.65 15.19 -32.08
N PHE A 200 6.47 16.11 -31.57
CA PHE A 200 6.95 17.27 -32.32
C PHE A 200 8.44 17.50 -32.05
N GLN A 201 9.19 17.69 -33.12
CA GLN A 201 10.60 18.05 -33.08
C GLN A 201 10.87 19.13 -34.14
N PHE A 202 11.65 20.14 -33.78
CA PHE A 202 12.22 21.08 -34.73
C PHE A 202 13.33 20.38 -35.53
N GLU A 203 13.20 20.40 -36.85
CA GLU A 203 14.21 19.96 -37.80
C GLU A 203 14.58 21.17 -38.68
N VAL A 204 15.85 21.57 -38.64
CA VAL A 204 16.34 22.72 -39.40
C VAL A 204 16.78 22.26 -40.79
N ASN A 205 16.24 22.88 -41.82
CA ASN A 205 16.66 22.66 -43.20
C ASN A 205 17.64 23.77 -43.63
N ALA A 206 18.93 23.46 -43.57
CA ALA A 206 20.00 24.40 -43.94
C ALA A 206 19.96 24.88 -45.41
N LYS A 207 19.23 24.18 -46.29
CA LYS A 207 19.08 24.57 -47.71
C LYS A 207 17.86 25.46 -47.97
N GLY A 208 17.06 25.75 -46.93
CA GLY A 208 15.86 26.58 -47.07
C GLY A 208 16.23 28.03 -47.40
N SER A 209 15.54 28.62 -48.36
CA SER A 209 15.72 30.03 -48.75
C SER A 209 14.72 30.97 -48.06
N SER A 210 13.77 30.42 -47.29
CA SER A 210 12.81 31.18 -46.50
C SER A 210 12.68 30.63 -45.07
N PRO A 211 12.24 31.44 -44.08
CA PRO A 211 12.05 30.95 -42.72
C PRO A 211 11.07 29.76 -42.61
N ALA A 212 10.08 29.69 -43.51
CA ALA A 212 9.13 28.60 -43.56
C ALA A 212 9.76 27.30 -44.11
N GLU A 213 10.74 27.40 -45.00
CA GLU A 213 11.50 26.25 -45.50
C GLU A 213 12.56 25.80 -44.51
N ILE A 214 13.18 26.72 -43.76
CA ILE A 214 14.22 26.41 -42.77
C ILE A 214 13.64 25.73 -41.53
N LEU A 215 12.53 26.23 -40.97
CA LEU A 215 11.96 25.75 -39.70
C LEU A 215 10.61 25.01 -39.84
N GLY A 216 10.04 24.99 -41.05
CA GLY A 216 8.67 24.51 -41.26
C GLY A 216 7.60 25.47 -40.72
N THR A 217 6.33 25.15 -41.01
CA THR A 217 5.15 25.87 -40.49
C THR A 217 4.42 25.11 -39.40
N THR A 218 4.80 23.86 -39.16
CA THR A 218 4.20 22.92 -38.21
C THR A 218 4.26 23.44 -36.77
N TYR A 219 5.27 24.22 -36.40
CA TYR A 219 5.33 24.82 -35.06
C TYR A 219 4.18 25.81 -34.79
N LYS A 220 3.70 26.53 -35.82
CA LYS A 220 2.57 27.44 -35.70
C LYS A 220 1.24 26.71 -35.67
N THR A 221 1.10 25.66 -36.47
CA THR A 221 -0.18 24.97 -36.69
C THR A 221 -0.42 23.79 -35.73
N ILE A 222 0.65 23.18 -35.20
CA ILE A 222 0.57 21.99 -34.34
C ILE A 222 1.10 22.31 -32.94
N LEU A 223 2.37 22.76 -32.84
CA LEU A 223 3.00 22.97 -31.53
C LEU A 223 2.32 24.07 -30.72
N LYS A 224 2.11 25.25 -31.30
CA LYS A 224 1.51 26.39 -30.59
C LYS A 224 0.11 26.07 -30.04
N PRO A 225 -0.82 25.46 -30.81
CA PRO A 225 -2.09 25.00 -30.26
C PRO A 225 -1.95 23.98 -29.14
N ALA A 226 -1.06 22.99 -29.27
CA ALA A 226 -0.84 21.98 -28.24
C ALA A 226 -0.29 22.57 -26.92
N LEU A 227 0.66 23.51 -27.01
CA LEU A 227 1.19 24.23 -25.85
C LEU A 227 0.10 25.07 -25.17
N ASN A 228 -0.75 25.75 -25.95
CA ASN A 228 -1.87 26.50 -25.40
C ASN A 228 -2.90 25.58 -24.72
N ALA A 229 -3.19 24.42 -25.30
CA ALA A 229 -4.08 23.43 -24.70
C ALA A 229 -3.51 22.91 -23.36
N LEU A 230 -2.23 22.55 -23.32
CA LEU A 230 -1.54 22.11 -22.12
C LEU A 230 -1.53 23.20 -21.03
N ALA A 231 -1.26 24.44 -21.40
CA ALA A 231 -1.29 25.57 -20.48
C ALA A 231 -2.69 25.80 -19.90
N ASN A 232 -3.74 25.70 -20.73
CA ASN A 232 -5.11 25.87 -20.28
C ASN A 232 -5.57 24.71 -19.38
N GLU A 233 -5.19 23.47 -19.70
CA GLU A 233 -5.47 22.31 -18.85
C GLU A 233 -4.78 22.44 -17.49
N THR A 234 -3.51 22.84 -17.49
CA THR A 234 -2.74 23.09 -16.26
C THR A 234 -3.41 24.16 -15.40
N LYS A 235 -3.86 25.28 -15.99
CA LYS A 235 -4.60 26.32 -15.27
C LYS A 235 -5.90 25.78 -14.66
N ARG A 236 -6.67 25.00 -15.43
CA ARG A 236 -7.92 24.39 -14.96
C ARG A 236 -7.66 23.44 -13.78
N LEU A 237 -6.61 22.62 -13.87
CA LEU A 237 -6.21 21.69 -12.82
C LEU A 237 -5.77 22.43 -11.56
N ILE A 238 -4.97 23.50 -11.70
CA ILE A 238 -4.57 24.35 -10.56
C ILE A 238 -5.79 24.95 -9.86
N ILE A 239 -6.73 25.52 -10.62
CA ILE A 239 -7.96 26.11 -10.05
C ILE A 239 -8.77 25.02 -9.34
N SER A 240 -9.02 23.88 -9.99
CA SER A 240 -9.75 22.76 -9.40
C SER A 240 -9.11 22.26 -8.10
N LYS A 241 -7.77 22.14 -8.07
CA LYS A 241 -7.04 21.70 -6.86
C LYS A 241 -7.04 22.76 -5.77
N HIS A 242 -7.04 24.04 -6.14
CA HIS A 242 -7.18 25.12 -5.18
C HIS A 242 -8.57 25.14 -4.54
N ASP A 243 -9.63 24.95 -5.34
CA ASP A 243 -11.00 24.85 -4.85
C ASP A 243 -11.17 23.64 -3.90
N GLU A 244 -10.63 22.47 -4.28
CA GLU A 244 -10.57 21.29 -3.38
C GLU A 244 -9.86 21.61 -2.06
N SER A 245 -8.73 22.33 -2.10
CA SER A 245 -8.00 22.75 -0.90
C SER A 245 -8.80 23.71 -0.03
N ILE A 246 -9.54 24.65 -0.63
CA ILE A 246 -10.42 25.57 0.09
C ILE A 246 -11.52 24.80 0.82
N ASP A 247 -12.14 23.82 0.18
CA ASP A 247 -13.20 23.03 0.79
C ASP A 247 -12.69 22.15 1.94
N LEU A 248 -11.51 21.55 1.79
CA LEU A 248 -10.84 20.84 2.89
C LEU A 248 -10.52 21.79 4.06
N GLN A 249 -10.09 23.01 3.79
CA GLN A 249 -9.83 24.00 4.82
C GLN A 249 -11.10 24.41 5.57
N LYS A 250 -12.24 24.56 4.88
CA LYS A 250 -13.55 24.81 5.52
C LYS A 250 -13.97 23.65 6.41
N GLN A 251 -13.81 22.41 5.94
CA GLN A 251 -14.09 21.21 6.75
C GLN A 251 -13.23 21.15 8.01
N LEU A 252 -11.93 21.44 7.88
CA LEU A 252 -11.00 21.49 9.01
C LEU A 252 -11.42 22.56 10.03
N GLN A 253 -11.79 23.76 9.58
CA GLN A 253 -12.29 24.82 10.46
C GLN A 253 -13.56 24.39 11.22
N GLY A 254 -14.47 23.69 10.55
CA GLY A 254 -15.66 23.11 11.20
C GLY A 254 -15.32 22.11 12.30
N ILE A 255 -14.38 21.20 12.04
CA ILE A 255 -13.90 20.21 13.03
C ILE A 255 -13.21 20.91 14.22
N VAL A 256 -12.37 21.91 13.97
CA VAL A 256 -11.69 22.69 15.02
C VAL A 256 -12.72 23.37 15.92
N LYS A 257 -13.76 23.98 15.35
CA LYS A 257 -14.83 24.60 16.13
C LYS A 257 -15.55 23.58 17.02
N MET A 258 -15.90 22.41 16.48
CA MET A 258 -16.52 21.35 17.29
C MET A 258 -15.60 20.83 18.39
N LEU A 259 -14.29 20.71 18.15
CA LEU A 259 -13.33 20.32 19.17
C LEU A 259 -13.25 21.35 20.30
N GLU A 260 -13.24 22.64 19.99
CA GLU A 260 -13.22 23.69 21.01
C GLU A 260 -14.51 23.70 21.82
N GLU A 261 -15.66 23.51 21.18
CA GLU A 261 -16.95 23.33 21.86
C GLU A 261 -16.91 22.13 22.82
N LYS A 262 -16.43 20.97 22.37
CA LYS A 262 -16.28 19.78 23.24
C LYS A 262 -15.31 20.01 24.39
N LYS A 263 -14.17 20.67 24.14
CA LYS A 263 -13.18 21.01 25.16
C LYS A 263 -13.75 21.95 26.22
N SER A 264 -14.54 22.94 25.82
CA SER A 264 -15.25 23.82 26.75
C SER A 264 -16.24 23.04 27.62
N HIS A 265 -16.99 22.10 27.03
CA HIS A 265 -17.92 21.23 27.77
C HIS A 265 -17.20 20.33 28.77
N VAL A 266 -16.08 19.71 28.37
CA VAL A 266 -15.25 18.91 29.29
C VAL A 266 -14.72 19.76 30.44
N SER A 267 -14.32 21.00 30.18
CA SER A 267 -13.85 21.92 31.23
C SER A 267 -14.94 22.24 32.26
N VAL A 268 -16.19 22.43 31.81
CA VAL A 268 -17.36 22.62 32.69
C VAL A 268 -17.62 21.37 33.53
N LEU A 269 -17.59 20.19 32.92
CA LEU A 269 -17.75 18.92 33.66
C LEU A 269 -16.65 18.70 34.68
N GLN A 270 -15.40 19.02 34.33
CA GLN A 270 -14.26 18.93 35.25
C GLN A 270 -14.44 19.87 36.45
N ALA A 271 -14.88 21.12 36.22
CA ALA A 271 -15.15 22.07 37.30
C ALA A 271 -16.23 21.54 38.26
N LYS A 272 -17.33 20.98 37.73
CA LYS A 272 -18.38 20.36 38.54
C LYS A 272 -17.88 19.15 39.31
N HIS A 273 -17.04 18.31 38.70
CA HIS A 273 -16.45 17.16 39.38
C HIS A 273 -15.55 17.59 40.55
N ASN A 274 -14.71 18.62 40.35
CA ASN A 274 -13.87 19.18 41.39
C ASN A 274 -14.71 19.77 42.54
N GLU A 275 -15.80 20.47 42.22
CA GLU A 275 -16.74 21.00 43.24
C GLU A 275 -17.36 19.87 44.07
N MET A 276 -17.92 18.84 43.42
CA MET A 276 -18.50 17.70 44.14
C MET A 276 -17.47 16.94 44.97
N THR A 277 -16.25 16.80 44.47
CA THR A 277 -15.14 16.18 45.23
C THR A 277 -14.82 17.00 46.48
N GLY A 278 -14.74 18.33 46.36
CA GLY A 278 -14.53 19.21 47.51
C GLY A 278 -15.68 19.18 48.53
N GLN A 279 -16.93 19.05 48.08
CA GLN A 279 -18.08 18.84 48.98
C GLN A 279 -17.97 17.51 49.73
N LEU A 280 -17.55 16.45 49.05
CA LEU A 280 -17.38 15.12 49.64
C LEU A 280 -16.25 15.12 50.67
N ASP A 281 -15.10 15.72 50.37
CA ASP A 281 -13.99 15.89 51.31
C ASP A 281 -14.39 16.70 52.56
N SER A 282 -15.26 17.71 52.39
CA SER A 282 -15.81 18.50 53.50
C SER A 282 -16.72 17.65 54.39
N LEU A 283 -17.62 16.86 53.79
CA LEU A 283 -18.52 15.96 54.51
C LEU A 283 -17.75 14.88 55.27
N ASP A 284 -16.74 14.27 54.65
CA ASP A 284 -15.89 13.28 55.30
C ASP A 284 -15.19 13.87 56.54
N ARG A 285 -14.70 15.11 56.43
CA ARG A 285 -14.08 15.83 57.56
C ARG A 285 -15.08 16.13 58.67
N GLU A 286 -16.30 16.54 58.31
CA GLU A 286 -17.38 16.77 59.26
C GLU A 286 -17.76 15.47 60.00
N ILE A 287 -17.92 14.36 59.27
CA ILE A 287 -18.16 13.03 59.84
C ILE A 287 -17.04 12.62 60.79
N GLN A 288 -15.76 12.77 60.39
CA GLN A 288 -14.62 12.47 61.26
C GLN A 288 -14.61 13.31 62.54
N ASN A 289 -14.93 14.60 62.44
CA ASN A 289 -15.06 15.50 63.59
C ASN A 289 -16.20 15.06 64.52
N HIS A 290 -17.35 14.70 63.96
CA HIS A 290 -18.49 14.17 64.72
C HIS A 290 -18.15 12.88 65.45
N VAL A 291 -17.53 11.92 64.76
CA VAL A 291 -17.07 10.65 65.34
C VAL A 291 -16.09 10.92 66.49
N SER A 292 -15.12 11.82 66.28
CA SER A 292 -14.15 12.20 67.32
C SER A 292 -14.81 12.83 68.54
N ARG A 293 -15.79 13.73 68.33
CA ARG A 293 -16.56 14.35 69.41
C ARG A 293 -17.39 13.32 70.17
N CYS A 294 -18.13 12.46 69.47
CA CYS A 294 -18.90 11.39 70.08
C CYS A 294 -18.00 10.44 70.89
N ALA A 295 -16.78 10.14 70.42
CA ALA A 295 -15.82 9.34 71.18
C ALA A 295 -15.29 10.03 72.44
N VAL A 296 -15.18 11.37 72.44
CA VAL A 296 -14.85 12.15 73.65
C VAL A 296 -16.02 12.16 74.63
N ASP A 297 -17.24 12.42 74.15
CA ASP A 297 -18.44 12.48 74.99
C ASP A 297 -18.76 11.11 75.60
N ALA A 298 -18.60 10.01 74.83
CA ALA A 298 -18.73 8.65 75.34
C ALA A 298 -17.72 8.34 76.44
N ARG A 299 -16.46 8.81 76.31
CA ARG A 299 -15.45 8.67 77.38
C ARG A 299 -15.83 9.46 78.62
N LYS A 300 -16.27 10.71 78.48
CA LYS A 300 -16.74 11.52 79.61
C LYS A 300 -17.90 10.88 80.35
N LEU A 301 -18.92 10.41 79.62
CA LEU A 301 -20.07 9.71 80.20
C LEU A 301 -19.65 8.43 80.92
N LYS A 302 -18.69 7.69 80.36
CA LYS A 302 -18.12 6.51 81.03
C LYS A 302 -17.42 6.88 82.33
N ASP A 303 -16.56 7.90 82.32
CA ASP A 303 -15.85 8.37 83.51
C ASP A 303 -16.83 8.90 84.58
N GLU A 304 -17.90 9.59 84.18
CA GLU A 304 -18.97 10.03 85.09
C GLU A 304 -19.76 8.86 85.67
N LEU A 305 -20.06 7.84 84.86
CA LEU A 305 -20.74 6.63 85.31
C LEU A 305 -19.87 5.88 86.34
N GLU A 306 -18.59 5.65 86.04
CA GLU A 306 -17.65 5.01 86.96
C GLU A 306 -17.53 5.77 88.29
N LYS A 307 -17.49 7.12 88.24
CA LYS A 307 -17.52 7.96 89.47
C LYS A 307 -18.81 7.79 90.26
N LYS A 308 -19.98 7.80 89.58
CA LYS A 308 -21.28 7.63 90.24
C LYS A 308 -21.43 6.24 90.83
N GLU A 309 -20.97 5.20 90.13
CA GLU A 309 -20.95 3.82 90.61
C GLU A 309 -20.10 3.70 91.88
N HIS A 310 -18.90 4.29 91.88
CA HIS A 310 -18.05 4.34 93.07
C HIS A 310 -18.70 5.09 94.24
N HIS A 311 -19.34 6.23 93.97
CA HIS A 311 -20.07 6.99 94.98
C HIS A 311 -21.25 6.20 95.54
N MET A 312 -22.06 5.56 94.69
CA MET A 312 -23.16 4.71 95.14
C MET A 312 -22.66 3.54 95.99
N SER A 313 -21.59 2.86 95.59
CA SER A 313 -21.00 1.78 96.39
C SER A 313 -20.52 2.26 97.77
N THR A 314 -20.05 3.51 97.86
CA THR A 314 -19.66 4.12 99.14
C THR A 314 -20.90 4.40 100.00
N VAL A 315 -21.92 5.04 99.44
CA VAL A 315 -23.18 5.33 100.13
C VAL A 315 -23.90 4.05 100.55
N GLU A 316 -23.85 3.00 99.73
CA GLU A 316 -24.41 1.68 100.05
C GLU A 316 -23.71 1.08 101.28
N LYS A 317 -22.37 1.12 101.34
CA LYS A 317 -21.62 0.69 102.54
C LYS A 317 -21.94 1.53 103.77
N GLU A 318 -22.04 2.85 103.63
CA GLU A 318 -22.43 3.75 104.73
C GLU A 318 -23.86 3.44 105.22
N ALA A 319 -24.80 3.14 104.32
CA ALA A 319 -26.16 2.77 104.65
C ALA A 319 -26.23 1.39 105.31
N GLU A 320 -25.47 0.40 104.84
CA GLU A 320 -25.32 -0.91 105.49
C GLU A 320 -24.75 -0.78 106.91
N GLU A 321 -23.72 0.05 107.10
CA GLU A 321 -23.13 0.31 108.41
C GLU A 321 -24.11 1.04 109.34
N PHE A 322 -24.84 2.03 108.83
CA PHE A 322 -25.89 2.73 109.58
C PHE A 322 -27.02 1.78 110.00
N LEU A 323 -27.49 0.92 109.09
CA LEU A 323 -28.51 -0.09 109.37
C LEU A 323 -28.03 -1.03 110.48
N LYS A 324 -26.81 -1.56 110.36
CA LYS A 324 -26.20 -2.43 111.37
C LYS A 324 -26.12 -1.74 112.74
N ASN A 325 -25.61 -0.51 112.79
CA ASN A 325 -25.52 0.27 114.04
C ASN A 325 -26.91 0.52 114.66
N SER A 326 -27.91 0.81 113.83
CA SER A 326 -29.29 0.99 114.27
C SER A 326 -29.91 -0.33 114.80
N GLU A 327 -29.65 -1.46 114.15
CA GLU A 327 -30.11 -2.79 114.59
C GLU A 327 -29.48 -3.18 115.94
N GLU A 328 -28.17 -2.96 116.10
CA GLU A 328 -27.45 -3.19 117.36
C GLU A 328 -28.00 -2.29 118.49
N GLY A 329 -28.26 -1.00 118.19
CA GLY A 329 -28.87 -0.06 119.14
C GLY A 329 -30.28 -0.47 119.56
N LEU A 330 -31.11 -0.93 118.61
CA LEU A 330 -32.45 -1.43 118.91
C LEU A 330 -32.42 -2.68 119.80
N GLN A 331 -31.51 -3.62 119.53
CA GLN A 331 -31.32 -4.81 120.38
C GLN A 331 -30.88 -4.44 121.80
N ALA A 332 -30.02 -3.44 121.96
CA ALA A 332 -29.61 -2.94 123.27
C ALA A 332 -30.79 -2.34 124.06
N ALA A 333 -31.59 -1.48 123.43
CA ALA A 333 -32.77 -0.88 124.05
C ALA A 333 -33.84 -1.93 124.45
N LEU A 334 -34.04 -2.95 123.62
CA LEU A 334 -34.93 -4.07 123.95
C LEU A 334 -34.46 -4.85 125.18
N ARG A 335 -33.15 -5.05 125.37
CA ARG A 335 -32.61 -5.69 126.58
C ARG A 335 -32.82 -4.83 127.82
N GLU A 336 -32.51 -3.54 127.74
CA GLU A 336 -32.66 -2.61 128.86
C GLU A 336 -34.13 -2.52 129.33
N THR A 337 -35.06 -2.37 128.39
CA THR A 337 -36.49 -2.35 128.70
C THR A 337 -36.99 -3.68 129.29
N ASP A 338 -36.48 -4.83 128.85
CA ASP A 338 -36.80 -6.13 129.46
C ASP A 338 -36.27 -6.22 130.90
N GLU A 339 -35.04 -5.76 131.14
CA GLU A 339 -34.43 -5.70 132.49
C GLU A 339 -35.24 -4.79 133.43
N GLU A 340 -35.65 -3.61 132.97
CA GLU A 340 -36.51 -2.68 133.71
C GLU A 340 -37.89 -3.29 134.00
N THR A 341 -38.49 -3.95 133.01
CA THR A 341 -39.80 -4.61 133.15
C THR A 341 -39.72 -5.74 134.19
N GLN A 342 -38.64 -6.53 134.17
CA GLN A 342 -38.41 -7.57 135.17
C GLN A 342 -38.14 -6.99 136.58
N MET A 343 -37.48 -5.84 136.71
CA MET A 343 -37.33 -5.16 138.00
C MET A 343 -38.69 -4.73 138.55
N CYS A 344 -39.50 -4.07 137.73
CA CYS A 344 -40.83 -3.59 138.11
C CYS A 344 -41.75 -4.75 138.54
N ALA A 345 -41.68 -5.89 137.82
CA ALA A 345 -42.40 -7.10 138.19
C ALA A 345 -41.97 -7.67 139.56
N ARG A 346 -40.66 -7.64 139.87
CA ARG A 346 -40.14 -8.09 141.17
C ARG A 346 -40.59 -7.17 142.32
N GLU A 347 -40.65 -5.87 142.10
CA GLU A 347 -41.13 -4.91 143.09
C GLU A 347 -42.62 -5.08 143.37
N LEU A 348 -43.44 -5.30 142.34
CA LEU A 348 -44.87 -5.60 142.48
C LEU A 348 -45.13 -6.87 143.29
N LEU A 349 -44.35 -7.94 143.05
CA LEU A 349 -44.44 -9.19 143.82
C LEU A 349 -44.17 -8.96 145.32
N LYS A 350 -43.12 -8.22 145.67
CA LYS A 350 -42.83 -7.85 147.07
C LYS A 350 -43.97 -7.08 147.72
N LEU A 351 -44.63 -6.18 146.98
CA LEU A 351 -45.75 -5.41 147.51
C LEU A 351 -46.95 -6.30 147.81
N ILE A 352 -47.25 -7.26 146.92
CA ILE A 352 -48.34 -8.24 147.10
C ILE A 352 -48.12 -9.06 148.37
N ASP A 353 -46.90 -9.55 148.60
CA ASP A 353 -46.56 -10.32 149.80
C ASP A 353 -46.82 -9.50 151.09
N SER A 354 -46.42 -8.23 151.11
CA SER A 354 -46.66 -7.34 152.26
C SER A 354 -48.15 -7.08 152.55
N ILE A 355 -48.97 -7.01 151.51
CA ILE A 355 -50.42 -6.81 151.65
C ILE A 355 -51.09 -8.08 152.19
N ALA A 356 -50.59 -9.26 151.78
CA ALA A 356 -51.07 -10.53 152.28
C ALA A 356 -50.80 -10.68 153.79
N GLU A 357 -49.60 -10.32 154.25
CA GLU A 357 -49.24 -10.32 155.69
C GLU A 357 -50.14 -9.37 156.51
N TYR A 358 -50.42 -8.18 155.99
CA TYR A 358 -51.29 -7.20 156.67
C TYR A 358 -52.75 -7.69 156.76
N LYS A 359 -53.23 -8.40 155.74
CA LYS A 359 -54.58 -8.97 155.74
C LYS A 359 -54.74 -10.04 156.83
N GLU A 360 -53.76 -10.92 156.96
CA GLU A 360 -53.78 -12.01 157.95
C GLU A 360 -53.79 -11.47 159.39
N PHE A 361 -53.03 -10.41 159.65
CA PHE A 361 -53.04 -9.68 160.92
C PHE A 361 -54.43 -9.12 161.29
N VAL A 362 -55.14 -8.52 160.34
CA VAL A 362 -56.47 -7.93 160.56
C VAL A 362 -57.54 -8.99 160.81
N GLU A 363 -57.49 -10.11 160.08
CA GLU A 363 -58.43 -11.23 160.28
C GLU A 363 -58.30 -11.81 161.69
N GLN A 364 -57.06 -11.94 162.20
CA GLN A 364 -56.78 -12.48 163.53
C GLN A 364 -57.29 -11.56 164.66
N SER A 365 -57.07 -10.24 164.54
CA SER A 365 -57.52 -9.26 165.53
C SER A 365 -59.05 -9.13 165.59
N THR A 366 -59.74 -9.35 164.45
CA THR A 366 -61.21 -9.30 164.38
C THR A 366 -61.87 -10.52 165.05
N ALA A 367 -61.19 -11.68 165.01
CA ALA A 367 -61.67 -12.90 165.66
C ALA A 367 -61.60 -12.81 167.19
N GLU A 368 -60.55 -12.17 167.74
CA GLU A 368 -60.42 -11.92 169.18
C GLU A 368 -61.52 -11.00 169.72
N MET A 369 -61.78 -9.85 169.08
CA MET A 369 -62.85 -8.95 169.52
C MET A 369 -64.24 -9.60 169.57
N LYS A 370 -64.52 -10.55 168.67
CA LYS A 370 -65.80 -11.27 168.68
C LYS A 370 -65.94 -12.16 169.90
N LYS A 371 -64.84 -12.74 170.39
CA LYS A 371 -64.84 -13.65 171.55
C LYS A 371 -65.16 -12.90 172.84
N ASP A 372 -64.51 -11.75 173.06
CA ASP A 372 -64.70 -10.93 174.26
C ASP A 372 -66.13 -10.38 174.39
N LEU A 373 -66.79 -10.15 173.25
CA LEU A 373 -68.15 -9.62 173.19
C LEU A 373 -69.22 -10.66 173.59
N TYR A 374 -68.97 -11.95 173.36
CA TYR A 374 -69.88 -13.02 173.78
C TYR A 374 -69.76 -13.36 175.27
N GLU A 375 -68.56 -13.25 175.86
CA GLU A 375 -68.36 -13.50 177.31
C GLU A 375 -69.05 -12.43 178.19
N CYS A 376 -69.03 -11.16 177.77
CA CYS A 376 -69.66 -10.07 178.52
C CYS A 376 -71.21 -10.14 178.56
N VAL A 377 -71.83 -10.77 177.56
CA VAL A 377 -73.28 -10.97 177.49
C VAL A 377 -73.75 -12.11 178.41
N ASP A 378 -72.93 -13.15 178.59
CA ASP A 378 -73.24 -14.28 179.48
C ASP A 378 -73.05 -13.95 180.97
N ASP A 379 -72.13 -13.04 181.30
CA ASP A 379 -71.89 -12.61 182.70
C ASP A 379 -73.02 -11.73 183.27
N ILE A 380 -73.74 -10.97 182.43
CA ILE A 380 -74.89 -10.16 182.86
C ILE A 380 -76.14 -11.04 183.11
N ALA A 381 -76.30 -12.14 182.36
CA ALA A 381 -77.45 -13.04 182.49
C ALA A 381 -77.41 -13.93 183.75
N SER A 382 -76.25 -14.07 184.40
CA SER A 382 -76.02 -15.09 185.43
C SER A 382 -75.98 -14.58 186.89
N LEU A 383 -76.16 -13.27 187.15
CA LEU A 383 -75.86 -12.65 188.46
C LEU A 383 -77.02 -12.22 189.39
N SER A 384 -78.32 -12.36 189.07
CA SER A 384 -79.35 -12.05 190.10
C SER A 384 -80.73 -12.73 189.99
N ALA A 385 -80.75 -13.98 189.51
CA ALA A 385 -81.83 -14.95 189.76
C ALA A 385 -81.62 -15.75 191.09
N LYS A 386 -80.97 -15.14 192.11
CA LYS A 386 -80.77 -15.73 193.45
C LYS A 386 -80.90 -14.61 194.51
N ILE A 387 -81.81 -14.80 195.51
CA ILE A 387 -82.18 -13.94 196.68
C ILE A 387 -83.35 -12.98 196.37
N VAL A 388 -84.63 -13.12 196.82
CA VAL A 388 -85.29 -13.52 198.10
C VAL A 388 -84.89 -12.71 199.31
#